data_AF-A0A7W4GYA3-F1
#
_entry.id   AF-A0A7W4GYA3-F1
#
_cell.length_a   1.000
_cell.length_b   1.000
_cell.length_c   1.000
_cell.angle_alpha   90.00
_cell.angle_beta   90.00
_cell.angle_gamma   90.00
#
_symmetry.space_group_name_H-M   'P 1'
#
loop_
_entity.id
_entity.type
_entity.pdbx_description
1 polymer ?
#
loop_
_entity_poly.entity_id
_entity_poly.type
_entity_poly.pdbx_seq_one_letter_code
_entity_poly.pdbx_strand_id
1 'polypeptide(L)'
;MRGTSQIAFRRKKGFLYLWRPGQHVTSDVPAVLSVVLPHEVISPRFKQVSHPSSTVWMHHIELHRIEEVDDEVRVWMVEAFRNAG
;
A
#
# COMPACT_ATOMS: atom_id res chain seq x y z
N MET A 1 2.97 -21.68 12.88
CA MET A 1 1.93 -20.63 12.93
C MET A 1 1.98 -19.85 11.62
N ARG A 2 0.96 -19.93 10.76
CA ARG A 2 0.82 -19.02 9.61
C ARG A 2 0.27 -17.70 10.15
N GLY A 3 1.15 -16.88 10.71
CA GLY A 3 0.80 -15.55 11.22
C GLY A 3 0.51 -14.62 10.05
N THR A 4 -0.53 -13.80 10.17
CA THR A 4 -0.87 -12.75 9.21
C THR A 4 0.34 -11.84 9.03
N SER A 5 0.99 -11.91 7.88
CA SER A 5 2.18 -11.12 7.54
C SER A 5 1.85 -9.67 7.20
N GLN A 6 0.71 -9.17 7.67
CA GLN A 6 0.09 -7.94 7.19
C GLN A 6 -0.26 -7.03 8.37
N ILE A 7 0.24 -5.79 8.29
CA ILE A 7 -0.11 -4.68 9.17
C ILE A 7 -1.11 -3.81 8.42
N ALA A 8 -2.29 -3.63 9.00
CA ALA A 8 -3.31 -2.73 8.47
C ALA A 8 -3.32 -1.43 9.29
N PHE A 9 -3.17 -0.30 8.62
CA PHE A 9 -3.38 1.02 9.22
C PHE A 9 -4.83 1.43 8.99
N ARG A 10 -5.50 1.83 10.07
CA ARG A 10 -6.94 2.08 10.07
C ARG A 10 -7.27 3.40 10.75
N ARG A 11 -8.23 4.12 10.18
CA ARG A 11 -8.96 5.22 10.83
C ARG A 11 -10.42 4.80 10.98
N LYS A 12 -11.38 5.43 10.30
CA LYS A 12 -12.73 4.85 10.17
C LYS A 12 -12.71 3.62 9.24
N LYS A 13 -11.97 3.72 8.13
CA LYS A 13 -11.67 2.62 7.18
C LYS A 13 -10.17 2.32 7.12
N GLY A 14 -9.81 1.13 6.61
CA GLY A 14 -8.42 0.77 6.32
C GLY A 14 -7.91 1.60 5.14
N PHE A 15 -6.69 2.12 5.24
CA PHE A 15 -6.17 3.08 4.25
C PHE A 15 -4.73 2.83 3.80
N LEU A 16 -3.97 2.09 4.60
CA LEU A 16 -2.67 1.54 4.20
C LEU A 16 -2.57 0.10 4.68
N TYR A 17 -1.87 -0.72 3.90
CA TYR A 17 -1.54 -2.08 4.28
C TYR A 17 -0.08 -2.34 3.96
N LEU A 18 0.67 -2.85 4.92
CA LEU A 18 2.04 -3.31 4.72
C LEU A 18 2.07 -4.81 4.89
N TRP A 19 2.58 -5.54 3.91
CA TRP A 19 2.74 -6.99 4.06
C TRP A 19 4.07 -7.50 3.52
N ARG A 20 4.52 -8.65 4.04
CA ARG A 20 5.77 -9.31 3.65
C ARG A 20 5.53 -10.47 2.66
N PRO A 21 5.89 -10.32 1.36
CA PRO A 21 5.69 -11.34 0.33
C PRO A 21 6.34 -12.69 0.62
N GLY A 22 7.59 -12.66 1.09
CA GLY A 22 8.39 -13.87 1.35
C GLY A 22 7.80 -14.85 2.38
N GLN A 23 6.71 -14.50 3.08
CA GLN A 23 6.00 -15.44 3.95
C GLN A 23 4.94 -16.29 3.22
N HIS A 24 4.53 -15.89 2.01
CA HIS A 24 3.43 -16.52 1.27
C HIS A 24 3.83 -16.97 -0.14
N VAL A 25 4.78 -16.28 -0.76
CA VAL A 25 5.28 -16.56 -2.11
C VAL A 25 6.80 -16.44 -2.14
N THR A 26 7.45 -17.16 -3.07
CA THR A 26 8.88 -16.97 -3.32
C THR A 26 9.11 -15.56 -3.87
N SER A 27 9.71 -14.70 -3.06
CA SER A 27 9.93 -13.29 -3.40
C SER A 27 11.05 -12.72 -2.53
N ASP A 28 11.96 -11.99 -3.17
CA ASP A 28 13.02 -11.24 -2.49
C ASP A 28 12.56 -9.83 -2.08
N VAL A 29 11.29 -9.47 -2.33
CA VAL A 29 10.71 -8.18 -1.96
C VAL A 29 10.50 -8.15 -0.45
N PRO A 30 11.18 -7.24 0.28
CA PRO A 30 11.08 -7.17 1.74
C PRO A 30 9.67 -6.82 2.22
N ALA A 31 9.02 -5.85 1.58
CA ALA A 31 7.67 -5.43 1.91
C ALA A 31 6.92 -4.86 0.70
N VAL A 32 5.60 -4.97 0.73
CA VAL A 32 4.70 -4.30 -0.21
C VAL A 32 3.80 -3.35 0.57
N LEU A 33 3.80 -2.08 0.19
CA LEU A 33 2.90 -1.06 0.70
C LEU A 33 1.73 -0.89 -0.26
N SER A 34 0.51 -1.13 0.23
CA SER A 34 -0.73 -0.84 -0.48
C SER A 34 -1.34 0.47 0.02
N VAL A 35 -1.60 1.41 -0.88
CA VAL A 35 -2.22 2.72 -0.61
C VAL A 35 -3.63 2.79 -1.19
N VAL A 36 -4.60 3.19 -0.36
CA VAL A 36 -6.01 3.27 -0.74
C VAL A 36 -6.44 4.72 -0.98
N LEU A 37 -6.77 5.04 -2.23
CA LEU A 37 -7.18 6.38 -2.67
C LEU A 37 -8.57 6.35 -3.34
N PRO A 38 -9.30 7.47 -3.38
CA PRO A 38 -10.60 7.55 -4.04
C PRO A 38 -10.48 7.76 -5.57
N HIS A 39 -9.26 7.86 -6.10
CA HIS A 39 -8.97 8.09 -7.51
C HIS A 39 -7.71 7.33 -7.94
N GLU A 40 -7.53 7.16 -9.26
CA GLU A 40 -6.33 6.55 -9.84
C GLU A 40 -5.16 7.52 -9.79
N VAL A 41 -4.00 7.03 -9.35
CA VAL A 41 -2.72 7.75 -9.46
C VAL A 41 -1.82 7.00 -10.43
N ILE A 42 -1.42 7.68 -11.51
CA ILE A 42 -0.48 7.14 -12.48
C ILE A 42 0.93 7.54 -12.05
N SER A 43 1.70 6.56 -11.58
CA SER A 43 3.11 6.75 -11.24
C SER A 43 3.89 5.47 -11.54
N PRO A 44 5.13 5.57 -12.06
CA PRO A 44 6.00 4.40 -12.25
C PRO A 44 6.39 3.73 -10.93
N ARG A 45 6.14 4.36 -9.77
CA ARG A 45 6.34 3.77 -8.44
C ARG A 45 5.41 2.60 -8.16
N PHE A 46 4.24 2.55 -8.80
CA PHE A 46 3.29 1.49 -8.58
C PHE A 46 3.59 0.29 -9.47
N LYS A 47 3.89 -0.84 -8.83
CA LYS A 47 3.97 -2.14 -9.53
C LYS A 47 2.60 -2.53 -10.08
N GLN A 48 1.55 -2.24 -9.32
CA GLN A 48 0.19 -2.63 -9.65
C GLN A 48 -0.80 -1.60 -9.10
N VAL A 49 -1.78 -1.25 -9.92
CA VAL A 49 -2.94 -0.48 -9.52
C VAL A 49 -4.19 -1.33 -9.80
N SER A 50 -5.14 -1.32 -8.88
CA SER A 50 -6.42 -2.03 -9.02
C SER A 50 -7.60 -1.18 -8.56
N HIS A 51 -8.75 -1.39 -9.17
CA HIS A 51 -10.00 -0.70 -8.86
C HIS A 51 -11.05 -1.70 -8.33
N PRO A 52 -10.87 -2.22 -7.09
CA PRO A 52 -11.71 -3.30 -6.54
C PRO A 52 -13.17 -2.91 -6.30
N SER A 53 -13.48 -1.61 -6.24
CA SER A 53 -14.86 -1.12 -6.19
C SER A 53 -14.93 0.25 -6.84
N SER A 54 -16.14 0.71 -7.16
CA SER A 54 -16.37 1.98 -7.87
C SER A 54 -15.72 3.22 -7.23
N THR A 55 -15.39 3.17 -5.94
CA THR A 55 -14.86 4.32 -5.18
C THR A 55 -13.48 4.07 -4.56
N VAL A 56 -12.87 2.92 -4.84
CA VAL A 56 -11.63 2.49 -4.18
C VAL A 56 -10.60 2.11 -5.22
N TRP A 57 -9.47 2.82 -5.19
CA TRP A 57 -8.27 2.49 -5.93
C TRP A 57 -7.19 2.00 -4.96
N MET A 58 -6.61 0.85 -5.25
CA MET A 58 -5.55 0.24 -4.46
C MET A 58 -4.25 0.21 -5.27
N HIS A 59 -3.23 0.87 -4.74
CA HIS A 59 -1.95 1.07 -5.40
C HIS A 59 -0.85 0.34 -4.62
N HIS A 60 -0.07 -0.50 -5.29
CA HIS A 60 0.93 -1.36 -4.66
C HIS A 60 2.35 -0.92 -5.02
N ILE A 61 3.16 -0.66 -4.00
CA ILE A 61 4.58 -0.30 -4.11
C ILE A 61 5.40 -1.44 -3.50
N GLU A 62 6.39 -1.93 -4.23
CA GLU A 62 7.42 -2.81 -3.66
C GLU A 62 8.48 -1.94 -2.97
N LEU A 63 8.77 -2.23 -1.71
CA LEU A 63 9.76 -1.52 -0.92
C LEU A 63 10.94 -2.45 -0.65
N HIS A 64 12.08 -2.14 -1.26
CA HIS A 64 13.37 -2.79 -1.03
C HIS A 64 14.17 -2.10 0.07
N ARG A 65 13.98 -0.78 0.25
CA ARG A 65 14.70 0.02 1.24
C ARG A 65 13.78 1.02 1.92
N ILE A 66 14.15 1.44 3.13
CA ILE A 66 13.33 2.38 3.91
C ILE A 66 13.27 3.77 3.25
N GLU A 67 14.31 4.17 2.50
CA GLU A 67 14.36 5.47 1.82
C GLU A 67 13.35 5.58 0.66
N GLU A 68 12.75 4.47 0.23
CA GLU A 68 11.70 4.49 -0.79
C GLU A 68 10.36 4.98 -0.25
N VAL A 69 10.21 5.08 1.07
CA VAL A 69 9.13 5.86 1.71
C VAL A 69 9.57 7.32 1.78
N ASP A 70 9.65 7.94 0.60
CA ASP A 70 10.09 9.32 0.41
C ASP A 70 8.90 10.31 0.50
N ASP A 71 9.16 11.56 0.12
CA ASP A 71 8.14 12.61 0.15
C ASP A 71 6.98 12.36 -0.82
N GLU A 72 7.21 11.72 -1.97
CA GLU A 72 6.15 11.36 -2.93
C GLU A 72 5.22 10.32 -2.30
N VAL A 73 5.79 9.24 -1.75
CA VAL A 73 5.01 8.20 -1.06
C VAL A 73 4.29 8.76 0.16
N ARG A 74 4.95 9.66 0.93
CA ARG A 74 4.35 10.33 2.07
C ARG A 74 3.13 11.16 1.69
N VAL A 75 3.14 11.84 0.53
CA VAL A 75 1.97 12.58 0.04
C VAL A 75 0.77 11.66 -0.12
N TRP A 76 0.93 10.49 -0.76
CA TRP A 76 -0.16 9.53 -0.92
C TRP A 76 -0.61 8.92 0.41
N MET A 77 0.31 8.65 1.34
CA MET A 77 -0.03 8.16 2.68
C MET A 77 -0.89 9.16 3.46
N VAL A 78 -0.54 10.45 3.39
CA VAL A 78 -1.30 11.54 4.03
C VAL A 78 -2.67 11.69 3.38
N GLU A 79 -2.76 11.60 2.06
CA GLU A 79 -4.03 11.65 1.35
C GLU A 79 -4.94 10.47 1.73
N ALA A 80 -4.39 9.26 1.73
CA ALA A 80 -5.10 8.05 2.15
C ALA A 80 -5.64 8.20 3.59
N PHE A 81 -4.82 8.72 4.51
CA PHE A 81 -5.24 9.00 5.89
C PHE A 81 -6.38 10.03 5.98
N ARG A 82 -6.32 11.10 5.18
CA ARG A 82 -7.39 12.12 5.12
C ARG A 82 -8.69 11.52 4.57
N ASN A 83 -8.62 10.76 3.49
CA ASN A 83 -9.75 10.06 2.89
C ASN A 83 -10.34 8.98 3.82
N ALA A 84 -9.54 8.44 4.74
CA ALA A 84 -9.96 7.40 5.70
C ALA A 84 -10.98 7.86 6.74
N GLY A 85 -11.25 9.17 6.82
CA GLY A 85 -12.39 9.76 7.54
C GLY A 85 -12.19 10.08 8.99
#